data_AF-A0A818SC53-F1
#
_entry.id   AF-A0A818SC53-F1
#
_cell.length_a   1.000
_cell.length_b   1.000
_cell.length_c   1.000
_cell.angle_alpha   90.00
_cell.angle_beta   90.00
_cell.angle_gamma   90.00
#
_symmetry.space_group_name_H-M   'P 1'
#
loop_
_entity.id
_entity.type
_entity.pdbx_description
1 polymer ?
#
loop_
_entity_poly.entity_id
_entity_poly.type
_entity_poly.pdbx_seq_one_letter_code
_entity_poly.pdbx_strand_id
1 'polypeptide(L)'
;MNIKKNKNNVQNLFDNKKLTQEELEKSRTRPEEVKEFNSELGEQTIKQIMHIKRCLVERYKAVDSSPIDYFEFVIDPKSFAKTVENMFHVSFLIKEGFVNLFQDDVNLPALEPTNKAMNRMASSSSSTQTDDSSERANQMIMSITMDEWEQLIEVYDITEAQIPPKNH
;
A
#
# COMPACT_ATOMS: atom_id res chain seq x y z
N MET A 1 16.97 -7.18 15.84
CA MET A 1 16.04 -6.18 16.39
C MET A 1 14.62 -6.73 16.28
N ASN A 2 13.78 -6.53 17.29
CA ASN A 2 12.51 -7.28 17.49
C ASN A 2 11.38 -6.80 16.55
N ILE A 3 11.33 -7.32 15.32
CA ILE A 3 10.26 -7.01 14.34
C ILE A 3 8.87 -7.30 14.93
N LYS A 4 8.72 -8.36 15.73
CA LYS A 4 7.45 -8.69 16.42
C LYS A 4 7.03 -7.68 17.50
N LYS A 5 7.98 -7.01 18.17
CA LYS A 5 7.62 -6.00 19.19
C LYS A 5 7.12 -4.70 18.55
N ASN A 6 7.69 -4.29 17.41
CA ASN A 6 7.21 -3.13 16.66
C ASN A 6 5.80 -3.35 16.12
N LYS A 7 5.53 -4.49 15.48
CA LYS A 7 4.20 -4.80 14.95
C LYS A 7 3.08 -4.76 16.01
N ASN A 8 3.35 -5.20 17.23
CA ASN A 8 2.38 -5.09 18.34
C ASN A 8 2.11 -3.62 18.75
N ASN A 9 3.10 -2.74 18.68
CA ASN A 9 2.92 -1.31 18.95
C ASN A 9 2.08 -0.63 17.86
N VAL A 10 2.27 -1.05 16.60
CA VAL A 10 1.45 -0.60 15.47
C VAL A 10 -0.01 -1.01 15.65
N GLN A 11 -0.27 -2.28 15.99
CA GLN A 11 -1.64 -2.75 16.21
C GLN A 11 -2.32 -1.96 17.35
N ASN A 12 -1.59 -1.66 18.43
CA ASN A 12 -2.10 -0.81 19.51
C ASN A 12 -2.43 0.62 19.05
N LEU A 13 -1.68 1.19 18.10
CA LEU A 13 -1.99 2.50 17.53
C LEU A 13 -3.35 2.50 16.82
N PHE A 14 -3.64 1.45 16.04
CA PHE A 14 -4.92 1.28 15.35
C PHE A 14 -6.07 0.91 16.30
N ASP A 15 -5.83 0.07 17.29
CA ASP A 15 -6.85 -0.39 18.26
C ASP A 15 -7.33 0.73 19.21
N ASN A 16 -6.42 1.63 19.61
CA ASN A 16 -6.74 2.77 20.48
C ASN A 16 -7.56 3.86 19.77
N LYS A 17 -7.70 3.77 18.44
CA LYS A 17 -8.33 4.77 17.59
C LYS A 17 -9.65 4.27 17.00
N LYS A 18 -10.52 3.65 17.81
CA LYS A 18 -11.94 3.42 17.46
C LYS A 18 -12.71 4.74 17.30
N LEU A 19 -12.31 5.57 16.33
CA LEU A 19 -13.18 6.54 15.68
C LEU A 19 -14.11 5.77 14.74
N THR A 20 -15.37 6.15 14.73
CA THR A 20 -16.38 5.46 13.94
C THR A 20 -16.11 5.68 12.44
N GLN A 21 -16.40 4.68 11.59
CA GLN A 21 -16.27 4.80 10.13
C GLN A 21 -16.95 6.06 9.57
N GLU A 22 -18.05 6.47 10.22
CA GLU A 22 -18.84 7.65 9.86
C GLU A 22 -18.05 8.98 10.03
N GLU A 23 -17.16 9.08 11.02
CA GLU A 23 -16.36 10.28 11.28
C GLU A 23 -15.20 10.43 10.30
N LEU A 24 -14.58 9.31 9.89
CA LEU A 24 -13.55 9.28 8.84
C LEU A 24 -14.13 9.57 7.45
N GLU A 25 -15.35 9.12 7.17
CA GLU A 25 -16.02 9.41 5.90
C GLU A 25 -16.40 10.89 5.76
N LYS A 26 -16.74 11.55 6.87
CA LYS A 26 -17.06 12.99 6.88
C LYS A 26 -15.86 13.89 6.62
N SER A 27 -14.64 13.47 6.96
CA SER A 27 -13.42 14.27 6.75
C SER A 27 -12.69 13.98 5.44
N ARG A 28 -13.16 13.01 4.65
CA ARG A 28 -12.58 12.65 3.34
C ARG A 28 -12.97 13.68 2.28
N THR A 29 -12.06 14.62 2.00
CA THR A 29 -12.05 15.29 0.70
C THR A 29 -11.66 14.27 -0.36
N ARG A 30 -12.64 13.85 -1.17
CA ARG A 30 -12.37 13.08 -2.39
C ARG A 30 -11.51 13.97 -3.31
N PRO A 31 -10.47 13.44 -3.96
CA PRO A 31 -9.82 14.19 -5.03
C PRO A 31 -10.89 14.62 -6.02
N GLU A 32 -11.04 15.93 -6.24
CA GLU A 32 -11.89 16.44 -7.32
C GLU A 32 -11.39 15.83 -8.63
N GLU A 33 -12.29 15.27 -9.44
CA GLU A 33 -11.96 14.79 -10.77
C GLU A 33 -11.31 15.94 -11.55
N VAL A 34 -10.01 15.83 -11.77
CA VAL A 34 -9.20 16.83 -12.47
C VAL A 34 -9.72 16.92 -13.90
N LYS A 35 -10.44 18.00 -14.22
CA LYS A 35 -11.18 18.21 -15.48
C LYS A 35 -10.29 18.47 -16.72
N GLU A 36 -8.96 18.42 -16.58
CA GLU A 36 -8.03 18.47 -17.72
C GLU A 36 -6.94 17.40 -17.56
N PHE A 37 -7.09 16.28 -18.27
CA PHE A 37 -6.04 15.29 -18.43
C PHE A 37 -5.00 15.85 -19.41
N ASN A 38 -4.00 16.57 -18.91
CA ASN A 38 -2.81 16.88 -19.69
C ASN A 38 -2.06 15.56 -19.97
N SER A 39 -1.86 15.21 -21.25
CA SER A 39 -1.30 13.90 -21.62
C SER A 39 0.10 13.66 -21.04
N GLU A 40 0.87 14.73 -20.81
CA GLU A 40 2.19 14.66 -20.19
C GLU A 40 2.11 14.27 -18.71
N LEU A 41 1.18 14.89 -17.97
CA LEU A 41 0.93 14.56 -16.56
C LEU A 41 0.42 13.12 -16.42
N GLY A 42 -0.44 12.68 -17.35
CA GLY A 42 -0.88 11.30 -17.47
C GLY A 42 0.27 10.33 -17.69
N GLU A 43 1.17 10.64 -18.63
CA GLU A 43 2.35 9.81 -18.91
C GLU A 43 3.30 9.72 -17.70
N GLN A 44 3.55 10.84 -17.02
CA GLN A 44 4.35 10.87 -15.80
C GLN A 44 3.74 9.99 -14.70
N THR A 45 2.42 10.09 -14.50
CA THR A 45 1.67 9.28 -13.52
C THR A 45 1.77 7.80 -13.84
N ILE A 46 1.57 7.40 -15.10
CA ILE A 46 1.71 6.01 -15.55
C ILE A 46 3.14 5.50 -15.28
N LYS A 47 4.16 6.30 -15.61
CA LYS A 47 5.56 5.95 -15.31
C LYS A 47 5.79 5.78 -13.80
N GLN A 48 5.13 6.55 -12.93
CA GLN A 48 5.27 6.39 -11.47
C GLN A 48 4.62 5.09 -11.00
N ILE A 49 3.40 4.79 -11.45
CA ILE A 49 2.70 3.54 -11.14
C ILE A 49 3.55 2.32 -11.56
N MET A 50 4.12 2.34 -12.77
CA MET A 50 5.00 1.27 -13.25
C MET A 50 6.28 1.13 -12.43
N HIS A 51 6.84 2.24 -11.96
CA HIS A 51 8.02 2.25 -11.11
C HIS A 51 7.73 1.62 -9.74
N ILE A 52 6.65 2.03 -9.09
CA ILE A 52 6.22 1.48 -7.79
C ILE A 52 5.93 -0.03 -7.91
N LYS A 53 5.24 -0.45 -8.99
CA LYS A 53 5.02 -1.86 -9.28
C LYS A 53 6.34 -2.64 -9.34
N ARG A 54 7.35 -2.10 -10.02
CA ARG A 54 8.67 -2.74 -10.13
C ARG A 54 9.34 -2.86 -8.76
N CYS A 55 9.37 -1.77 -7.98
CA CYS A 55 9.94 -1.78 -6.62
C CYS A 55 9.27 -2.83 -5.73
N LEU A 56 7.93 -2.92 -5.77
CA LEU A 56 7.19 -3.92 -5.01
C LEU A 56 7.58 -5.36 -5.40
N VAL A 57 7.63 -5.64 -6.71
CA VAL A 57 7.98 -6.98 -7.22
C VAL A 57 9.43 -7.36 -6.89
N GLU A 58 10.37 -6.42 -7.02
CA GLU A 58 11.78 -6.62 -6.66
C GLU A 58 11.93 -6.90 -5.16
N ARG A 59 11.26 -6.10 -4.33
CA ARG A 59 11.26 -6.25 -2.88
C ARG A 59 10.66 -7.57 -2.44
N TYR A 60 9.58 -8.02 -3.07
CA TYR A 60 8.90 -9.28 -2.76
C TYR A 60 9.81 -10.47 -3.06
N LYS A 61 10.51 -10.43 -4.20
CA LYS A 61 11.51 -11.45 -4.57
C LYS A 61 12.71 -11.44 -3.62
N ALA A 62 13.12 -10.28 -3.13
CA ALA A 62 14.26 -10.15 -2.22
C ALA A 62 14.00 -10.73 -0.82
N VAL A 63 12.74 -10.92 -0.42
CA VAL A 63 12.36 -11.58 0.85
C VAL A 63 11.64 -12.91 0.62
N ASP A 64 12.18 -13.72 -0.28
CA ASP A 64 11.72 -15.10 -0.52
C ASP A 64 10.23 -15.21 -0.85
N SER A 65 9.68 -14.22 -1.59
CA SER A 65 8.26 -14.16 -1.95
C SER A 65 7.33 -14.09 -0.73
N SER A 66 7.77 -13.39 0.32
CA SER A 66 6.94 -13.08 1.49
C SER A 66 6.16 -11.78 1.28
N PRO A 67 4.91 -11.68 1.78
CA PRO A 67 4.13 -10.45 1.76
C PRO A 67 4.89 -9.26 2.37
N ILE A 68 4.70 -8.07 1.79
CA ILE A 68 5.39 -6.84 2.19
C ILE A 68 4.44 -6.02 3.06
N ASP A 69 4.90 -5.53 4.22
CA ASP A 69 4.10 -4.61 5.03
C ASP A 69 3.76 -3.33 4.24
N TYR A 70 2.48 -2.96 4.25
CA TYR A 70 1.99 -1.83 3.47
C TYR A 70 2.65 -0.50 3.87
N PHE A 71 2.73 -0.23 5.18
CA PHE A 71 3.23 1.05 5.68
C PHE A 71 4.75 1.16 5.48
N GLU A 72 5.49 0.08 5.73
CA GLU A 72 6.93 0.04 5.41
C GLU A 72 7.19 0.32 3.93
N PHE A 73 6.28 -0.09 3.04
CA PHE A 73 6.45 0.10 1.60
C PHE A 73 6.09 1.50 1.11
N VAL A 74 4.97 2.08 1.56
CA VAL A 74 4.45 3.35 1.02
C VAL A 74 5.00 4.60 1.70
N ILE A 75 5.47 4.49 2.96
CA ILE A 75 5.94 5.65 3.73
C ILE A 75 7.29 6.14 3.19
N ASP A 76 7.32 7.42 2.86
CA ASP A 76 8.54 8.20 2.71
C ASP A 76 8.75 8.98 4.03
N PRO A 77 9.83 8.72 4.79
CA PRO A 77 10.05 9.35 6.08
C PRO A 77 10.44 10.83 6.00
N LYS A 78 10.68 11.36 4.80
CA LYS A 78 11.10 12.74 4.55
C LYS A 78 10.00 13.57 3.88
N SER A 79 8.91 12.94 3.44
CA SER A 79 7.84 13.64 2.73
C SER A 79 6.48 12.94 2.89
N PHE A 80 5.59 13.56 3.67
CA PHE A 80 4.19 13.16 3.74
C PHE A 80 3.50 13.20 2.38
N ALA A 81 3.73 14.26 1.59
CA ALA A 81 3.15 14.37 0.26
C ALA A 81 3.54 13.18 -0.63
N LYS A 82 4.80 12.74 -0.54
CA LYS A 82 5.28 11.55 -1.25
C LYS A 82 4.62 10.27 -0.74
N THR A 83 4.41 10.17 0.57
CA THR A 83 3.66 9.05 1.17
C THR A 83 2.24 8.99 0.62
N VAL A 84 1.53 10.11 0.58
CA VAL A 84 0.16 10.18 0.01
C VAL A 84 0.15 9.81 -1.48
N GLU A 85 1.12 10.29 -2.27
CA GLU A 85 1.28 9.87 -3.68
C GLU A 85 1.51 8.35 -3.82
N ASN A 86 2.39 7.78 -2.99
CA ASN A 86 2.68 6.34 -3.00
C ASN A 86 1.43 5.53 -2.66
N MET A 87 0.70 5.92 -1.62
CA MET A 87 -0.57 5.30 -1.23
C MET A 87 -1.60 5.37 -2.36
N PHE A 88 -1.72 6.52 -3.03
CA PHE A 88 -2.61 6.70 -4.18
C PHE A 88 -2.21 5.78 -5.34
N HIS A 89 -0.94 5.72 -5.72
CA HIS A 89 -0.48 4.84 -6.80
C HIS A 89 -0.63 3.34 -6.47
N VAL A 90 -0.37 2.93 -5.22
CA VAL A 90 -0.62 1.55 -4.79
C VAL A 90 -2.11 1.22 -4.85
N SER A 91 -3.00 2.16 -4.54
CA SER A 91 -4.45 1.96 -4.68
C SER A 91 -4.85 1.67 -6.13
N PHE A 92 -4.20 2.29 -7.12
CA PHE A 92 -4.39 1.94 -8.54
C PHE A 92 -3.91 0.53 -8.85
N LEU A 93 -2.75 0.12 -8.32
CA LEU A 93 -2.24 -1.24 -8.54
C LEU A 93 -3.16 -2.30 -7.97
N ILE A 94 -3.79 -2.02 -6.82
CA ILE A 94 -4.81 -2.88 -6.20
C ILE A 94 -6.07 -2.91 -7.06
N LYS A 95 -6.60 -1.73 -7.44
CA LYS A 95 -7.79 -1.61 -8.29
C LYS A 95 -7.65 -2.36 -9.62
N GLU A 96 -6.46 -2.30 -10.23
CA GLU A 96 -6.16 -2.96 -11.50
C GLU A 96 -5.78 -4.46 -11.34
N GLY A 97 -5.82 -5.02 -10.13
CA GLY A 97 -5.54 -6.42 -9.85
C GLY A 97 -4.07 -6.82 -10.05
N PHE A 98 -3.14 -5.86 -10.02
CA PHE A 98 -1.70 -6.13 -10.02
C PHE A 98 -1.19 -6.49 -8.61
N VAL A 99 -1.87 -6.03 -7.56
CA VAL A 99 -1.44 -6.24 -6.17
C VAL A 99 -2.63 -6.62 -5.32
N ASN A 100 -2.47 -7.63 -4.47
CA ASN A 100 -3.43 -7.99 -3.43
C ASN A 100 -3.07 -7.23 -2.14
N LEU A 101 -4.11 -6.76 -1.43
CA LEU A 101 -4.01 -6.18 -0.10
C LEU A 101 -4.84 -7.04 0.87
N PHE A 102 -4.24 -7.49 1.96
CA PHE A 102 -4.89 -8.31 2.98
C PHE A 102 -4.27 -8.04 4.36
N GLN A 103 -4.84 -8.62 5.42
CA GLN A 103 -4.28 -8.57 6.77
C GLN A 103 -3.36 -9.76 7.02
N ASP A 104 -2.15 -9.51 7.52
CA ASP A 104 -1.20 -10.55 7.90
C ASP A 104 -1.58 -11.23 9.24
N ASP A 105 -0.73 -12.14 9.72
CA ASP A 105 -0.94 -12.90 10.96
C ASP A 105 -1.08 -12.03 12.23
N VAL A 106 -0.73 -10.74 12.16
CA VAL A 106 -0.88 -9.78 13.26
C VAL A 106 -1.89 -8.67 12.94
N ASN A 107 -2.77 -8.90 11.96
CA ASN A 107 -3.83 -8.00 11.51
C ASN A 107 -3.35 -6.69 10.86
N LEU A 108 -2.09 -6.63 10.42
CA LEU A 108 -1.56 -5.45 9.72
C LEU A 108 -1.70 -5.58 8.20
N PRO A 109 -1.90 -4.47 7.48
CA PRO A 109 -2.05 -4.50 6.03
C PRO A 109 -0.75 -4.94 5.33
N ALA A 110 -0.86 -5.93 4.46
CA ALA A 110 0.24 -6.50 3.70
C ALA A 110 -0.09 -6.56 2.20
N LEU A 111 0.94 -6.36 1.39
CA LEU A 111 0.92 -6.33 -0.07
C LEU A 111 1.56 -7.59 -0.64
N GLU A 112 0.89 -8.20 -1.61
CA GLU A 112 1.44 -9.29 -2.41
C GLU A 112 1.21 -9.03 -3.91
N PRO A 113 2.26 -9.04 -4.76
CA PRO A 113 2.08 -8.94 -6.20
C PRO A 113 1.29 -10.15 -6.74
N THR A 114 0.39 -9.92 -7.70
CA THR A 114 -0.33 -11.03 -8.34
C THR A 114 0.49 -11.65 -9.48
N ASN A 115 0.07 -12.81 -9.98
CA ASN A 115 0.64 -13.40 -11.20
C ASN A 115 0.63 -12.42 -12.39
N LYS A 116 -0.41 -11.57 -12.48
CA LYS A 116 -0.53 -10.48 -13.47
C LYS A 116 0.58 -9.45 -13.29
N ALA A 117 0.97 -9.11 -12.06
CA ALA A 117 2.10 -8.21 -11.83
C ALA A 117 3.45 -8.84 -12.16
N MET A 118 3.60 -10.14 -11.92
CA MET A 118 4.86 -10.86 -12.11
C MET A 118 5.16 -11.24 -13.57
N ASN A 119 4.24 -10.98 -14.52
CA ASN A 119 4.33 -11.46 -15.91
C ASN A 119 4.61 -12.97 -16.02
N ARG A 120 4.22 -13.76 -15.01
CA ARG A 120 4.29 -15.22 -15.07
C ARG A 120 3.13 -15.65 -15.95
N MET A 121 3.44 -16.10 -17.17
CA MET A 121 2.46 -16.67 -18.09
C MET A 121 1.63 -17.68 -17.30
N ALA A 122 0.32 -17.44 -17.21
CA ALA A 122 -0.59 -18.14 -16.32
C ALA A 122 -0.43 -19.66 -16.51
N SER A 123 0.35 -20.26 -15.62
CA SER A 123 0.42 -21.70 -15.46
C SER A 123 -0.65 -21.99 -14.43
N SER A 124 -1.76 -22.51 -14.91
CA SER A 124 -2.89 -22.97 -14.14
C SER A 124 -2.41 -23.88 -13.00
N SER A 125 -2.39 -23.35 -11.79
CA SER A 125 -2.53 -24.14 -10.57
C SER A 125 -3.57 -23.43 -9.71
N SER A 126 -4.81 -23.85 -9.95
CA SER A 126 -5.95 -23.74 -9.08
C SER A 126 -5.58 -23.89 -7.60
N SER A 127 -5.77 -22.82 -6.84
CA SER A 127 -6.50 -22.94 -5.58
C SER A 127 -7.92 -22.47 -5.85
N THR A 128 -8.75 -23.41 -6.26
CA THR A 128 -10.19 -23.36 -6.05
C THR A 128 -10.40 -23.32 -4.54
N GLN A 129 -10.38 -22.12 -3.96
CA GLN A 129 -11.21 -21.83 -2.82
C GLN A 129 -12.28 -20.90 -3.36
N THR A 130 -13.38 -21.54 -3.75
CA THR A 130 -14.71 -20.95 -3.60
C THR A 130 -14.86 -20.65 -2.12
N ASP A 131 -14.38 -19.49 -1.69
CA ASP A 131 -14.92 -18.85 -0.53
C ASP A 131 -15.53 -17.54 -1.01
N ASP A 132 -16.81 -17.44 -0.69
CA ASP A 132 -17.74 -16.33 -0.79
C ASP A 132 -17.28 -15.11 0.05
N SER A 133 -15.95 -14.92 0.16
CA SER A 133 -15.25 -13.89 0.92
C SER A 133 -14.54 -12.88 0.01
N SER A 134 -14.48 -13.14 -1.31
CA SER A 134 -13.93 -12.22 -2.32
C SER A 134 -14.71 -10.91 -2.44
N GLU A 135 -15.90 -10.83 -1.83
CA GLU A 135 -16.69 -9.60 -1.71
C GLU A 135 -16.36 -8.76 -0.46
N ARG A 136 -15.46 -9.22 0.43
CA ARG A 136 -15.22 -8.58 1.74
C ARG A 136 -13.80 -8.11 2.01
N ALA A 137 -12.88 -8.17 1.05
CA ALA A 137 -11.69 -7.33 1.11
C ALA A 137 -12.12 -5.89 0.76
N ASN A 138 -12.85 -5.27 1.70
CA ASN A 138 -13.21 -3.86 1.67
C ASN A 138 -12.00 -3.08 1.19
N GLN A 139 -12.16 -2.47 0.01
CA GLN A 139 -11.17 -1.65 -0.66
C GLN A 139 -10.94 -0.39 0.17
N MET A 140 -10.27 -0.54 1.30
CA MET A 140 -9.94 0.55 2.18
C MET A 140 -8.79 1.29 1.54
N ILE A 141 -9.12 2.37 0.82
CA ILE A 141 -8.15 3.44 0.61
C ILE A 141 -7.78 3.88 2.03
N MET A 142 -6.62 3.47 2.51
CA MET A 142 -6.10 3.94 3.77
C MET A 142 -5.82 5.43 3.62
N SER A 143 -6.19 6.20 4.64
CA SER A 143 -5.88 7.62 4.73
C SER A 143 -5.19 7.82 6.06
N ILE A 144 -4.11 8.60 6.05
CA ILE A 144 -3.36 8.96 7.25
C ILE A 144 -3.26 10.47 7.35
N THR A 145 -3.30 11.01 8.57
CA THR A 145 -2.95 12.40 8.85
C THR A 145 -1.43 12.57 8.91
N MET A 146 -0.97 13.83 8.93
CA MET A 146 0.44 14.16 9.17
C MET A 146 0.94 13.54 10.49
N ASP A 147 0.18 13.73 11.57
CA ASP A 147 0.54 13.17 12.89
C ASP A 147 0.63 11.64 12.88
N GLU A 148 -0.28 10.96 12.16
CA GLU A 148 -0.22 9.51 12.01
C GLU A 148 0.99 9.07 11.19
N TRP A 149 1.34 9.81 10.14
CA TRP A 149 2.53 9.54 9.35
C TRP A 149 3.80 9.64 10.20
N GLU A 150 3.94 10.68 11.03
CA GLU A 150 5.06 10.83 11.96
C GLU A 150 5.12 9.67 12.97
N GLN A 151 3.98 9.32 13.56
CA GLN A 151 3.91 8.20 14.50
C GLN A 151 4.25 6.86 13.83
N LEU A 152 3.79 6.65 12.60
CA LEU A 152 4.11 5.43 11.85
C LEU A 152 5.61 5.35 11.57
N ILE A 153 6.29 6.46 11.22
CA ILE A 153 7.75 6.49 11.05
C ILE A 153 8.45 6.05 12.34
N GLU A 154 8.04 6.60 13.49
CA GLU A 154 8.63 6.27 14.78
C GLU A 154 8.38 4.81 15.18
N VAL A 155 7.14 4.34 15.05
CA VAL A 155 6.75 3.00 15.48
C VAL A 155 7.34 1.93 14.56
N TYR A 156 7.45 2.18 13.26
CA TYR A 156 8.07 1.26 12.31
C TYR A 156 9.60 1.41 12.22
N ASP A 157 10.18 2.46 12.81
CA ASP A 157 11.61 2.80 12.68
C ASP A 157 12.02 2.98 11.19
N ILE A 158 11.21 3.71 10.43
CA ILE A 158 11.40 3.90 8.98
C ILE A 158 12.43 5.00 8.75
N THR A 159 13.67 4.60 8.48
CA THR A 159 14.76 5.55 8.20
C THR A 159 14.92 5.86 6.71
N GLU A 160 14.45 4.98 5.83
CA GLU A 160 14.60 5.08 4.38
C GLU A 160 13.34 4.63 3.63
N ALA A 161 13.03 5.33 2.54
CA ALA A 161 11.90 4.99 1.67
C ALA A 161 12.20 3.72 0.84
N GLN A 162 11.27 2.77 0.82
CA GLN A 162 11.40 1.56 -0.02
C GLN A 162 11.19 1.82 -1.52
N ILE A 163 10.58 2.97 -1.87
CA ILE A 163 10.41 3.44 -3.24
C ILE A 163 11.43 4.56 -3.47
N PRO A 164 12.62 4.27 -4.03
CA PRO A 164 13.64 5.29 -4.27
C PRO A 164 13.16 6.30 -5.31
N PRO A 165 13.66 7.55 -5.29
CA PRO A 165 13.41 8.48 -6.38
C PRO A 165 13.95 7.91 -7.69
N LYS A 166 13.28 8.23 -8.80
CA LYS A 166 13.80 7.88 -10.12
C LYS A 166 15.10 8.65 -10.33
N ASN A 167 16.20 7.94 -10.46
CA ASN A 167 17.43 8.53 -10.98
C ASN A 167 17.13 9.00 -12.41
N HIS A 168 17.26 10.31 -12.64
CA HIS A 168 17.15 10.93 -13.95
C HIS A 168 18.35 10.59 -14.83
#